data_AF-A0A2K3MJA9-F1
#
_entry.id   AF-A0A2K3MJA9-F1
#
_cell.length_a   1.000
_cell.length_b   1.000
_cell.length_c   1.000
_cell.angle_alpha   90.00
_cell.angle_beta   90.00
_cell.angle_gamma   90.00
#
_symmetry.space_group_name_H-M   'P 1'
#
loop_
_entity.id
_entity.type
_entity.pdbx_description
1 polymer ?
#
loop_
_entity_poly.entity_id
_entity_poly.type
_entity_poly.pdbx_seq_one_letter_code
_entity_poly.pdbx_strand_id
1 'polypeptide(L)'
;MEPKLSHETVLEFSKLEDKGSASSTYIVEFIVDSDFGVPGAVTAVNNYDNEFFLETINIKEKGNICFSCKSWIQPNKLDPHKRIFFINKVYLPCETPNGLKEFRGRELKQMRGGDDGSENGQLRPWNRIYDYDVYNDLGDPDKGNDYARPTLGGQHNPHPTRCRTGRPPTKSDAKAESRPSESELIYVPRDEEYEDIKQQYINQGKLKAVLRNIVPGLRYKIMGSEVISNIDRFIQEPTEHSVPKSLLNLGVAMGQFFKFDPPKLFSSK
;
A
#
# COMPACT_ATOMS: atom_id res chain seq x y z
N MET A 1 -8.90 13.94 -34.27
CA MET A 1 -8.97 12.59 -34.87
C MET A 1 -9.31 11.67 -33.73
N GLU A 2 -10.47 11.02 -33.81
CA GLU A 2 -10.89 10.06 -32.80
C GLU A 2 -9.98 8.81 -32.84
N PRO A 3 -9.65 8.22 -31.70
CA PRO A 3 -8.88 6.98 -31.65
C PRO A 3 -9.69 5.82 -32.21
N LYS A 4 -9.03 4.96 -32.99
CA LYS A 4 -9.61 3.68 -33.41
C LYS A 4 -9.61 2.71 -32.24
N LEU A 5 -10.69 1.95 -32.10
CA LEU A 5 -10.85 0.93 -31.06
C LEU A 5 -10.87 -0.45 -31.71
N SER A 6 -10.23 -1.43 -31.07
CA SER A 6 -10.35 -2.83 -31.48
C SER A 6 -11.73 -3.38 -31.13
N HIS A 7 -12.06 -4.55 -31.64
CA HIS A 7 -13.13 -5.35 -31.04
C HIS A 7 -12.77 -5.69 -29.58
N GLU A 8 -13.80 -5.78 -28.73
CA GLU A 8 -13.63 -6.27 -27.36
C GLU A 8 -13.28 -7.75 -27.38
N THR A 9 -12.33 -8.14 -26.53
CA THR A 9 -11.87 -9.51 -26.39
C THR A 9 -12.01 -9.94 -24.93
N VAL A 10 -12.42 -11.17 -24.70
CA VAL A 10 -12.69 -11.69 -23.35
C VAL A 10 -11.71 -12.82 -23.06
N LEU A 11 -11.01 -12.69 -21.93
CA LEU A 11 -10.11 -13.71 -21.42
C LEU A 11 -10.75 -14.41 -20.22
N GLU A 12 -10.90 -15.73 -20.30
CA GLU A 12 -11.40 -16.55 -19.20
C GLU A 12 -10.25 -17.32 -18.51
N PHE A 13 -9.93 -16.97 -17.26
CA PHE A 13 -8.86 -17.62 -16.49
C PHE A 13 -9.12 -19.12 -16.22
N SER A 14 -10.38 -19.53 -16.09
CA SER A 14 -10.77 -20.91 -15.75
C SER A 14 -10.44 -21.93 -16.84
N LYS A 15 -10.25 -21.49 -18.08
CA LYS A 15 -9.91 -22.36 -19.22
C LYS A 15 -8.41 -22.56 -19.39
N LEU A 16 -7.59 -22.00 -18.51
CA LEU A 16 -6.14 -21.91 -18.67
C LEU A 16 -5.45 -22.62 -17.51
N GLU A 17 -4.52 -23.53 -17.82
CA GLU A 17 -3.79 -24.31 -16.82
C GLU A 17 -3.00 -23.38 -15.89
N ASP A 18 -3.40 -23.36 -14.61
CA ASP A 18 -2.60 -22.73 -13.56
C ASP A 18 -1.43 -23.65 -13.19
N LYS A 19 -0.22 -23.19 -13.49
CA LYS A 19 1.02 -23.95 -13.25
C LYS A 19 1.61 -23.72 -11.85
N GLY A 20 0.86 -23.11 -10.91
CA GLY A 20 1.32 -22.90 -9.54
C GLY A 20 2.51 -21.94 -9.42
N SER A 21 2.67 -21.06 -10.42
CA SER A 21 3.68 -19.99 -10.41
C SER A 21 3.12 -18.75 -9.70
N ALA A 22 4.00 -17.93 -9.13
CA ALA A 22 3.62 -16.63 -8.55
C ALA A 22 3.01 -15.66 -9.60
N SER A 23 3.21 -15.93 -10.90
CA SER A 23 2.64 -15.17 -12.01
C SER A 23 2.19 -16.11 -13.13
N SER A 24 1.02 -15.84 -13.71
CA SER A 24 0.47 -16.58 -14.86
C SER A 24 0.48 -15.74 -16.13
N THR A 25 0.82 -16.35 -17.26
CA THR A 25 0.82 -15.70 -18.58
C THR A 25 -0.27 -16.27 -19.45
N TYR A 26 -1.06 -15.39 -20.06
CA TYR A 26 -2.17 -15.76 -20.92
C TYR A 26 -1.99 -15.17 -22.32
N ILE A 27 -2.46 -15.89 -23.33
CA ILE A 27 -2.46 -15.44 -24.72
C ILE A 27 -3.84 -14.89 -25.04
N VAL A 28 -3.87 -13.67 -25.60
CA VAL A 28 -5.08 -12.98 -26.01
C VAL A 28 -4.90 -12.53 -27.46
N GLU A 29 -5.93 -12.73 -28.28
CA GLU A 29 -5.97 -12.28 -29.66
C GLU A 29 -6.86 -11.05 -29.77
N PHE A 30 -6.34 -10.01 -30.43
CA PHE A 30 -7.05 -8.77 -30.71
C PHE A 30 -7.34 -8.70 -32.22
N ILE A 31 -8.59 -8.45 -32.58
CA ILE A 31 -9.00 -8.23 -33.97
C ILE A 31 -9.05 -6.72 -34.19
N VAL A 32 -8.26 -6.23 -35.15
CA VAL A 32 -8.14 -4.83 -35.52
C VAL A 32 -8.23 -4.67 -37.04
N ASP A 33 -8.69 -3.51 -37.49
CA ASP A 33 -8.70 -3.16 -38.91
C ASP A 33 -7.27 -3.03 -39.48
N SER A 34 -7.12 -3.25 -40.78
CA SER A 34 -5.81 -3.20 -41.45
C SER A 34 -5.12 -1.83 -41.37
N ASP A 35 -5.89 -0.77 -41.15
CA ASP A 35 -5.42 0.61 -41.03
C ASP A 35 -5.45 1.12 -39.56
N PHE A 36 -5.54 0.21 -38.57
CA PHE A 36 -5.58 0.53 -37.13
C PHE A 36 -4.36 1.33 -36.66
N GLY A 37 -3.23 1.15 -37.33
CA GLY A 37 -1.96 1.80 -36.96
C GLY A 37 -1.27 1.08 -35.80
N VAL A 38 -0.59 1.86 -34.95
CA VAL A 38 0.17 1.31 -33.80
C VAL A 38 -0.68 1.42 -32.52
N PRO A 39 -0.96 0.31 -31.82
CA PRO A 39 -1.63 0.34 -30.52
C PRO A 39 -0.91 1.25 -29.52
N GLY A 40 -1.61 2.26 -29.00
CA GLY A 40 -1.06 3.25 -28.07
C GLY A 40 -1.52 3.09 -26.61
N ALA A 41 -2.67 2.42 -26.40
CA ALA A 41 -3.22 2.12 -25.09
C ALA A 41 -4.06 0.85 -25.15
N VAL A 42 -4.22 0.18 -24.01
CA VAL A 42 -5.12 -0.96 -23.82
C VAL A 42 -6.02 -0.67 -22.63
N THR A 43 -7.31 -0.96 -22.76
CA THR A 43 -8.26 -0.90 -21.64
C THR A 43 -8.57 -2.30 -21.14
N ALA A 44 -8.67 -2.46 -19.82
CA ALA A 44 -8.99 -3.71 -19.16
C ALA A 44 -10.16 -3.51 -18.19
N VAL A 45 -11.02 -4.53 -18.10
CA VAL A 45 -12.13 -4.61 -17.16
C VAL A 45 -12.07 -5.97 -16.49
N ASN A 46 -12.19 -5.99 -15.17
CA ASN A 46 -12.21 -7.22 -14.40
C ASN A 46 -13.66 -7.59 -14.05
N ASN A 47 -14.18 -8.62 -14.71
CA ASN A 47 -15.53 -9.15 -14.44
C ASN A 47 -15.55 -10.25 -13.36
N TYR A 48 -14.43 -10.53 -12.72
CA TYR A 48 -14.34 -11.45 -11.58
C TYR A 48 -14.66 -10.73 -10.26
N ASP A 49 -14.94 -11.50 -9.22
CA ASP A 49 -15.23 -10.98 -7.88
C ASP A 49 -13.99 -10.54 -7.11
N ASN A 50 -12.82 -11.09 -7.46
CA ASN A 50 -11.53 -10.75 -6.84
C ASN A 50 -10.71 -9.83 -7.75
N GLU A 51 -9.97 -8.90 -7.16
CA GLU A 51 -8.95 -8.15 -7.88
C GLU A 51 -7.79 -9.04 -8.34
N PHE A 52 -7.08 -8.61 -9.36
CA PHE A 52 -5.83 -9.24 -9.77
C PHE A 52 -4.79 -8.18 -10.14
N PHE A 53 -3.52 -8.53 -9.99
CA PHE A 53 -2.41 -7.66 -10.35
C PHE A 53 -2.01 -7.88 -11.81
N LEU A 54 -2.15 -6.85 -12.66
CA LEU A 54 -1.70 -6.91 -14.04
C LEU A 54 -0.27 -6.39 -14.14
N GLU A 55 0.68 -7.29 -14.43
CA GLU A 55 2.09 -6.91 -14.52
C GLU A 55 2.41 -6.26 -15.88
N THR A 56 2.21 -6.96 -16.98
CA THR A 56 2.51 -6.49 -18.34
C THR A 56 1.55 -7.02 -19.39
N ILE A 57 1.40 -6.28 -20.49
CA ILE A 57 0.81 -6.77 -21.74
C ILE A 57 1.86 -6.64 -22.84
N ASN A 58 2.11 -7.74 -23.56
CA ASN A 58 3.10 -7.78 -24.64
C ASN A 58 2.43 -8.20 -25.94
N ILE A 59 2.49 -7.35 -26.97
CA ILE A 59 1.97 -7.63 -28.30
C ILE A 59 3.15 -7.96 -29.22
N LYS A 60 3.20 -9.22 -29.67
CA LYS A 60 4.22 -9.76 -30.57
C LYS A 60 3.91 -9.41 -32.03
N GLU A 61 3.82 -8.13 -32.35
CA GLU A 61 3.66 -7.68 -33.74
C GLU A 61 4.51 -6.44 -34.02
N LYS A 62 5.10 -6.37 -35.22
CA LYS A 62 5.90 -5.26 -35.79
C LYS A 62 6.59 -4.35 -34.76
N GLY A 63 7.49 -4.93 -33.96
CA GLY A 63 8.39 -4.17 -33.07
C GLY A 63 8.23 -4.41 -31.57
N ASN A 64 7.55 -5.47 -31.14
CA ASN A 64 7.37 -5.85 -29.73
C ASN A 64 6.83 -4.68 -28.88
N ILE A 65 5.51 -4.49 -28.93
CA ILE A 65 4.85 -3.46 -28.15
C ILE A 65 4.67 -3.97 -26.72
N CYS A 66 5.12 -3.19 -25.74
CA CYS A 66 5.00 -3.49 -24.32
C CYS A 66 4.18 -2.41 -23.60
N PHE A 67 3.25 -2.86 -22.75
CA PHE A 67 2.51 -2.04 -21.79
C PHE A 67 2.96 -2.47 -20.39
N SER A 68 3.75 -1.64 -19.71
CA SER A 68 4.14 -1.89 -18.32
C SER A 68 3.02 -1.40 -17.41
N CYS A 69 2.22 -2.34 -16.89
CA CYS A 69 0.97 -2.03 -16.21
C CYS A 69 1.20 -1.87 -14.71
N LYS A 70 1.78 -2.89 -14.08
CA LYS A 70 2.14 -2.97 -12.65
C LYS A 70 1.08 -2.35 -11.72
N SER A 71 -0.15 -2.81 -11.86
CA SER A 71 -1.27 -2.24 -11.10
C SER A 71 -2.37 -3.25 -10.86
N TRP A 72 -3.08 -3.07 -9.76
CA TRP A 72 -4.26 -3.85 -9.39
C TRP A 72 -5.47 -3.46 -10.23
N ILE A 73 -6.17 -4.45 -10.80
CA ILE A 73 -7.44 -4.25 -11.52
C ILE A 73 -8.59 -4.71 -10.64
N GLN A 74 -9.40 -3.74 -10.24
CA GLN A 74 -10.52 -3.93 -9.34
C GLN A 74 -11.70 -4.59 -10.05
N PRO A 75 -12.49 -5.43 -9.35
CA PRO A 75 -13.77 -5.89 -9.84
C PRO A 75 -14.62 -4.73 -10.37
N ASN A 76 -15.25 -4.92 -11.54
CA ASN A 76 -16.09 -3.93 -12.20
C ASN A 76 -17.27 -3.45 -11.32
N LYS A 77 -17.67 -4.27 -10.34
CA LYS A 77 -18.68 -3.91 -9.33
C LYS A 77 -18.20 -2.82 -8.35
N LEU A 78 -16.89 -2.73 -8.11
CA LEU A 78 -16.26 -1.78 -7.19
C LEU A 78 -15.72 -0.54 -7.91
N ASP A 79 -15.17 -0.72 -9.10
CA ASP A 79 -14.67 0.35 -9.96
C ASP A 79 -15.21 0.15 -11.39
N PRO A 80 -16.32 0.82 -11.76
CA PRO A 80 -16.93 0.65 -13.07
C PRO A 80 -16.14 1.33 -14.20
N HIS A 81 -15.08 2.08 -13.88
CA HIS A 81 -14.25 2.71 -14.90
C HIS A 81 -13.29 1.70 -15.53
N LYS A 82 -13.25 1.69 -16.87
CA LYS A 82 -12.28 0.87 -17.61
C LYS A 82 -10.86 1.33 -17.29
N ARG A 83 -10.05 0.45 -16.71
CA ARG A 83 -8.64 0.72 -16.44
C ARG A 83 -7.89 0.84 -17.74
N ILE A 84 -7.08 1.88 -17.90
CA ILE A 84 -6.31 2.14 -19.11
C ILE A 84 -4.81 2.04 -18.84
N PHE A 85 -4.10 1.42 -19.76
CA PHE A 85 -2.64 1.24 -19.72
C PHE A 85 -2.04 1.75 -21.02
N PHE A 86 -1.03 2.60 -20.93
CA PHE A 86 -0.37 3.21 -22.10
C PHE A 86 0.84 2.41 -22.54
N ILE A 87 1.17 2.48 -23.83
CA ILE A 87 2.40 1.92 -24.38
C ILE A 87 3.61 2.48 -23.62
N ASN A 88 4.65 1.65 -23.42
CA ASN A 88 5.91 2.05 -22.79
C ASN A 88 6.76 2.96 -23.70
N LYS A 89 6.22 4.15 -24.03
CA LYS A 89 6.89 5.24 -24.73
C LYS A 89 6.59 6.54 -24.00
N VAL A 90 7.61 7.36 -23.82
CA VAL A 90 7.53 8.62 -23.09
C VAL A 90 7.17 9.75 -24.05
N TYR A 91 6.17 10.56 -23.69
CA TYR A 91 5.76 11.74 -24.44
C TYR A 91 5.56 12.93 -23.50
N LEU A 92 6.07 14.11 -23.88
CA LEU A 92 5.62 15.35 -23.28
C LEU A 92 4.12 15.60 -23.59
N PRO A 93 3.42 16.45 -22.83
CA PRO A 93 2.01 16.75 -23.10
C PRO A 93 1.77 17.25 -24.53
N CYS A 94 2.67 18.07 -25.08
CA CYS A 94 2.59 18.57 -26.46
C CYS A 94 2.89 17.50 -27.53
N GLU A 95 3.67 16.48 -27.19
CA GLU A 95 4.08 15.39 -28.09
C GLU A 95 3.13 14.19 -28.03
N THR A 96 2.15 14.20 -27.12
CA THR A 96 1.21 13.09 -26.95
C THR A 96 0.44 12.88 -28.27
N PRO A 97 0.44 11.67 -28.86
CA PRO A 97 -0.30 11.38 -30.07
C PRO A 97 -1.76 11.79 -29.95
N ASN A 98 -2.34 12.39 -31.01
CA ASN A 98 -3.69 12.97 -30.96
C ASN A 98 -4.76 11.98 -30.47
N GLY A 99 -4.66 10.69 -30.85
CA GLY A 99 -5.59 9.65 -30.39
C GLY A 99 -5.45 9.30 -28.89
N LEU A 100 -4.37 9.70 -28.22
CA LEU A 100 -4.13 9.41 -26.79
C LEU A 100 -4.36 10.62 -25.88
N LYS A 101 -4.52 11.84 -26.43
CA LYS A 101 -4.63 13.06 -25.62
C LYS A 101 -5.82 13.04 -24.68
N GLU A 102 -6.99 12.62 -25.17
CA GLU A 102 -8.21 12.56 -24.38
C GLU A 102 -8.09 11.50 -23.27
N PHE A 103 -7.59 10.31 -23.61
CA PHE A 103 -7.34 9.24 -22.65
C PHE A 103 -6.36 9.66 -21.54
N ARG A 104 -5.26 10.33 -21.90
CA ARG A 104 -4.30 10.90 -20.94
C ARG A 104 -4.98 11.90 -20.01
N GLY A 105 -5.83 12.78 -20.56
CA GLY A 105 -6.59 13.75 -19.76
C GLY A 105 -7.58 13.10 -18.80
N ARG A 106 -8.31 12.07 -19.28
CA ARG A 106 -9.27 11.31 -18.46
C ARG A 106 -8.60 10.54 -17.32
N GLU A 107 -7.51 9.82 -17.57
CA GLU A 107 -6.77 9.11 -16.50
C GLU A 107 -6.25 10.11 -15.44
N LEU A 108 -5.70 11.26 -15.86
CA LEU A 108 -5.26 12.30 -14.93
C LEU A 108 -6.41 12.89 -14.11
N LYS A 109 -7.61 13.06 -14.70
CA LYS A 109 -8.78 13.55 -13.98
C LYS A 109 -9.28 12.53 -12.95
N GLN A 110 -9.30 11.24 -13.33
CA GLN A 110 -9.68 10.14 -12.45
C GLN A 110 -8.72 10.02 -11.27
N MET A 111 -7.41 10.08 -11.51
CA MET A 111 -6.40 10.03 -10.44
C MET A 111 -6.48 11.22 -9.46
N ARG A 112 -7.09 12.34 -9.84
CA ARG A 112 -7.31 13.49 -8.95
C ARG A 112 -8.64 13.43 -8.19
N GLY A 113 -9.50 12.45 -8.47
CA GLY A 113 -10.82 12.35 -7.84
C GLY A 113 -11.80 13.45 -8.22
N GLY A 114 -11.66 14.09 -9.40
CA GLY A 114 -12.53 15.21 -9.80
C GLY A 114 -14.00 14.84 -10.02
N ASP A 115 -14.29 13.55 -10.23
CA ASP A 115 -15.63 12.95 -10.32
C ASP A 115 -15.71 11.77 -9.32
N ASP A 116 -15.25 11.97 -8.08
CA ASP A 116 -14.92 10.88 -7.14
C ASP A 116 -16.03 9.87 -6.85
N GLY A 117 -17.30 10.16 -7.18
CA GLY A 117 -18.44 9.29 -6.91
C GLY A 117 -18.53 8.88 -5.43
N SER A 118 -17.76 9.55 -4.56
CA SER A 118 -17.66 9.22 -3.16
C SER A 118 -18.79 9.97 -2.50
N GLU A 119 -19.88 9.25 -2.26
CA GLU A 119 -21.13 9.78 -1.69
C GLU A 119 -20.92 10.62 -0.41
N ASN A 120 -19.78 10.44 0.28
CA ASN A 120 -19.43 11.14 1.51
C ASN A 120 -17.99 11.74 1.51
N GLY A 121 -17.28 11.73 0.38
CA GLY A 121 -15.88 12.18 0.29
C GLY A 121 -14.84 11.25 0.93
N GLN A 122 -15.23 10.10 1.50
CA GLN A 122 -14.32 9.10 2.06
C GLN A 122 -13.71 8.23 0.96
N LEU A 123 -12.38 8.05 1.00
CA LEU A 123 -11.66 7.22 0.04
C LEU A 123 -11.70 5.75 0.47
N ARG A 124 -11.90 4.87 -0.50
CA ARG A 124 -12.00 3.41 -0.34
C ARG A 124 -10.68 2.72 -0.69
N PRO A 125 -10.36 1.54 -0.13
CA PRO A 125 -9.09 0.85 -0.37
C PRO A 125 -8.76 0.60 -1.85
N TRP A 126 -9.78 0.41 -2.69
CA TRP A 126 -9.61 0.18 -4.13
C TRP A 126 -9.41 1.45 -4.96
N ASN A 127 -9.56 2.65 -4.38
CA ASN A 127 -9.40 3.90 -5.10
C ASN A 127 -7.93 4.21 -5.39
N ARG A 128 -7.68 4.87 -6.54
CA ARG A 128 -6.36 5.37 -6.98
C ARG A 128 -6.31 6.90 -7.00
N ILE A 129 -6.94 7.54 -6.02
CA ILE A 129 -7.09 8.98 -5.94
C ILE A 129 -5.93 9.58 -5.14
N TYR A 130 -5.19 10.47 -5.77
CA TYR A 130 -4.09 11.21 -5.19
C TYR A 130 -4.55 12.64 -4.94
N ASP A 131 -4.71 12.97 -3.66
CA ASP A 131 -5.12 14.29 -3.22
C ASP A 131 -4.43 14.65 -1.91
N TYR A 132 -4.46 15.93 -1.56
CA TYR A 132 -3.70 16.49 -0.45
C TYR A 132 -4.61 16.83 0.73
N ASP A 133 -4.06 16.66 1.93
CA ASP A 133 -4.66 17.14 3.15
C ASP A 133 -3.58 17.56 4.16
N VAL A 134 -4.00 18.24 5.22
CA VAL A 134 -3.14 18.63 6.34
C VAL A 134 -3.05 17.49 7.37
N TYR A 135 -2.12 17.60 8.31
CA TYR A 135 -2.03 16.69 9.45
C TYR A 135 -3.01 17.14 10.53
N ASN A 136 -4.29 16.89 10.30
CA ASN A 136 -5.40 17.04 11.25
C ASN A 136 -5.89 15.70 11.83
N ASP A 137 -5.17 14.61 11.53
CA ASP A 137 -5.54 13.22 11.83
C ASP A 137 -4.66 12.56 12.91
N LEU A 138 -3.74 13.32 13.52
CA LEU A 138 -2.80 12.85 14.54
C LEU A 138 -3.40 12.80 15.95
N GLY A 139 -4.34 13.70 16.25
CA GLY A 139 -5.01 13.78 17.55
C GLY A 139 -6.24 12.89 17.65
N ASP A 140 -6.76 12.75 18.86
CA ASP A 140 -8.02 12.05 19.15
C ASP A 140 -8.82 12.83 20.22
N PRO A 141 -9.35 14.03 19.89
CA PRO A 141 -10.05 14.91 20.84
C PRO A 141 -11.29 14.27 21.45
N ASP A 142 -11.88 13.24 20.82
CA ASP A 142 -13.01 12.47 21.38
C ASP A 142 -12.63 11.68 22.65
N LYS A 143 -11.33 11.41 22.86
CA LYS A 143 -10.80 10.82 24.11
C LYS A 143 -10.49 11.87 25.19
N GLY A 144 -10.64 13.16 24.90
CA GLY A 144 -10.39 14.26 25.82
C GLY A 144 -9.21 15.15 25.40
N ASN A 145 -9.06 16.27 26.12
CA ASN A 145 -8.15 17.35 25.74
C ASN A 145 -6.66 16.91 25.68
N ASP A 146 -6.25 15.95 26.50
CA ASP A 146 -4.87 15.42 26.52
C ASP A 146 -4.49 14.68 25.22
N TYR A 147 -5.50 14.25 24.46
CA TYR A 147 -5.35 13.56 23.18
C TYR A 147 -5.54 14.49 21.98
N ALA A 148 -5.99 15.73 22.19
CA ALA A 148 -6.07 16.74 21.14
C ALA A 148 -4.67 17.16 20.67
N ARG A 149 -4.53 17.40 19.36
CA ARG A 149 -3.27 17.85 18.75
C ARG A 149 -3.56 19.02 17.82
N PRO A 150 -2.67 20.02 17.73
CA PRO A 150 -2.82 21.08 16.76
C PRO A 150 -2.68 20.52 15.35
N THR A 151 -3.46 21.06 14.41
CA THR A 151 -3.29 20.76 12.98
C THR A 151 -1.93 21.25 12.49
N LEU A 152 -1.19 20.39 11.78
CA LEU A 152 0.04 20.78 11.09
C LEU A 152 -0.24 20.93 9.60
N GLY A 153 0.00 22.12 9.07
CA GLY A 153 -0.33 22.54 7.72
C GLY A 153 -0.90 23.96 7.70
N GLY A 154 -0.86 24.60 6.53
CA GLY A 154 -1.33 25.97 6.35
C GLY A 154 -0.37 27.03 6.89
N GLN A 155 -0.89 28.23 7.16
CA GLN A 155 -0.06 29.40 7.46
C GLN A 155 0.48 29.41 8.90
N HIS A 156 -0.29 28.91 9.87
CA HIS A 156 0.03 29.03 11.29
C HIS A 156 1.02 27.96 11.78
N ASN A 157 0.92 26.74 11.25
CA ASN A 157 1.85 25.64 11.54
C ASN A 157 2.33 25.04 10.21
N PRO A 158 3.21 25.73 9.45
CA PRO A 158 3.64 25.25 8.14
C PRO A 158 4.24 23.85 8.22
N HIS A 159 3.69 22.93 7.43
CA HIS A 159 4.13 21.54 7.36
C HIS A 159 3.80 20.99 5.97
N PRO A 160 4.59 20.06 5.41
CA PRO A 160 4.22 19.33 4.21
C PRO A 160 2.81 18.73 4.33
N THR A 161 2.07 18.73 3.23
CA THR A 161 0.79 18.02 3.12
C THR A 161 1.01 16.50 3.09
N ARG A 162 -0.03 15.77 3.44
CA ARG A 162 -0.10 14.29 3.35
C ARG A 162 -1.13 13.86 2.30
N CYS A 163 -1.20 12.56 2.05
CA CYS A 163 -2.27 11.96 1.26
C CYS A 163 -3.61 12.14 1.98
N ARG A 164 -4.59 12.71 1.28
CA ARG A 164 -5.98 12.78 1.75
C ARG A 164 -6.54 11.38 1.96
N THR A 165 -7.37 11.22 3.00
CA THR A 165 -8.02 9.97 3.37
C THR A 165 -9.53 10.11 3.43
N GLY A 166 -10.02 11.30 3.79
CA GLY A 166 -11.44 11.64 3.75
C GLY A 166 -12.29 10.93 4.80
N ARG A 167 -11.71 10.43 5.90
CA ARG A 167 -12.51 9.92 7.02
C ARG A 167 -13.34 11.07 7.61
N PRO A 168 -14.47 10.76 8.26
CA PRO A 168 -15.30 11.79 8.87
C PRO A 168 -14.53 12.57 9.94
N PRO A 169 -14.97 13.80 10.27
CA PRO A 169 -14.41 14.54 11.39
C PRO A 169 -14.72 13.86 12.73
N THR A 170 -13.95 14.21 13.77
CA THR A 170 -14.23 13.79 15.15
C THR A 170 -15.53 14.40 15.66
N LYS A 171 -16.13 13.81 16.70
CA LYS A 171 -17.38 14.34 17.28
C LYS A 171 -17.16 15.66 18.03
N SER A 172 -15.97 15.81 18.61
CA SER A 172 -15.60 16.94 19.46
C SER A 172 -14.99 18.11 18.70
N ASP A 173 -14.35 17.86 17.55
CA ASP A 173 -13.74 18.89 16.70
C ASP A 173 -13.96 18.60 15.21
N ALA A 174 -14.72 19.47 14.53
CA ALA A 174 -15.02 19.38 13.11
C ALA A 174 -13.79 19.57 12.21
N LYS A 175 -12.68 20.11 12.72
CA LYS A 175 -11.42 20.30 11.97
C LYS A 175 -10.47 19.12 12.09
N ALA A 176 -10.67 18.24 13.08
CA ALA A 176 -9.87 17.05 13.29
C ALA A 176 -10.51 15.85 12.59
N GLU A 177 -9.72 15.09 11.83
CA GLU A 177 -10.17 13.86 11.18
C GLU A 177 -10.21 12.71 12.19
N SER A 178 -11.24 11.87 12.13
CA SER A 178 -11.40 10.74 13.05
C SER A 178 -10.28 9.71 12.88
N ARG A 179 -9.86 9.10 13.99
CA ARG A 179 -8.90 7.99 13.98
C ARG A 179 -9.50 6.76 13.26
N PRO A 180 -8.68 5.99 12.51
CA PRO A 180 -9.14 4.72 11.96
C PRO A 180 -9.52 3.76 13.09
N SER A 181 -10.49 2.89 12.83
CA SER A 181 -10.78 1.77 13.75
C SER A 181 -9.61 0.80 13.81
N GLU A 182 -9.55 -0.06 14.84
CA GLU A 182 -8.43 -1.01 15.00
C GLU A 182 -8.27 -1.98 13.81
N SER A 183 -9.37 -2.23 13.07
CA SER A 183 -9.39 -3.09 11.88
C SER A 183 -9.26 -2.33 10.56
N GLU A 184 -9.27 -0.99 10.56
CA GLU A 184 -9.22 -0.18 9.35
C GLU A 184 -7.80 0.31 9.08
N LEU A 185 -7.34 0.12 7.85
CA LEU A 185 -6.07 0.66 7.39
C LEU A 185 -6.23 2.13 6.98
N ILE A 186 -5.20 2.92 7.22
CA ILE A 186 -5.14 4.30 6.71
C ILE A 186 -5.05 4.20 5.18
N TYR A 187 -6.03 4.81 4.49
CA TYR A 187 -6.06 4.83 3.04
C TYR A 187 -4.77 5.37 2.44
N VAL A 188 -4.27 4.65 1.44
CA VAL A 188 -3.35 5.14 0.41
C VAL A 188 -3.90 4.67 -0.94
N PRO A 189 -3.54 5.31 -2.06
CA PRO A 189 -3.92 4.84 -3.38
C PRO A 189 -3.55 3.36 -3.56
N ARG A 190 -4.45 2.54 -4.12
CA ARG A 190 -4.32 1.07 -4.13
C ARG A 190 -2.95 0.55 -4.57
N ASP A 191 -2.35 1.18 -5.58
CA ASP A 191 -1.05 0.76 -6.13
C ASP A 191 0.15 1.19 -5.25
N GLU A 192 -0.05 2.06 -4.26
CA GLU A 192 0.94 2.50 -3.27
C GLU A 192 0.91 1.68 -1.96
N GLU A 193 -0.10 0.80 -1.81
CA GLU A 193 -0.14 -0.11 -0.69
C GLU A 193 1.07 -1.06 -0.71
N TYR A 194 1.53 -1.43 0.48
CA TYR A 194 2.60 -2.43 0.58
C TYR A 194 2.14 -3.75 -0.01
N GLU A 195 3.02 -4.36 -0.80
CA GLU A 195 2.92 -5.75 -1.20
C GLU A 195 2.84 -6.67 0.03
N ASP A 196 2.10 -7.77 -0.07
CA ASP A 196 1.78 -8.65 1.07
C ASP A 196 3.02 -9.09 1.87
N ILE A 197 4.12 -9.39 1.19
CA ILE A 197 5.38 -9.81 1.81
C ILE A 197 5.95 -8.68 2.70
N LYS A 198 5.88 -7.42 2.24
CA LYS A 198 6.34 -6.26 3.01
C LYS A 198 5.42 -6.01 4.20
N GLN A 199 4.10 -6.17 4.03
CA GLN A 199 3.15 -6.06 5.15
C GLN A 199 3.41 -7.10 6.24
N GLN A 200 3.64 -8.36 5.85
CA GLN A 200 3.98 -9.44 6.78
C GLN A 200 5.25 -9.11 7.56
N TYR A 201 6.30 -8.62 6.88
CA TYR A 201 7.54 -8.23 7.52
C TYR A 201 7.35 -7.08 8.53
N ILE A 202 6.58 -6.05 8.15
CA ILE A 202 6.24 -4.93 9.04
C ILE A 202 5.46 -5.42 10.27
N ASN A 203 4.47 -6.30 10.08
CA ASN A 203 3.66 -6.84 11.16
C ASN A 203 4.49 -7.69 12.13
N GLN A 204 5.40 -8.51 11.61
CA GLN A 204 6.37 -9.24 12.43
C GLN A 204 7.27 -8.27 13.21
N GLY A 205 7.73 -7.19 12.56
CA GLY A 205 8.52 -6.13 13.20
C GLY A 205 7.76 -5.42 14.33
N LYS A 206 6.49 -5.07 14.13
CA LYS A 206 5.60 -4.48 15.14
C LYS A 206 5.41 -5.42 16.34
N LEU A 207 5.08 -6.69 16.09
CA LEU A 207 4.92 -7.70 17.14
C LEU A 207 6.21 -7.86 17.95
N LYS A 208 7.35 -7.96 17.25
CA LYS A 208 8.68 -8.03 17.84
C LYS A 208 8.96 -6.82 18.73
N ALA A 209 8.63 -5.60 18.28
CA ALA A 209 8.79 -4.37 19.06
C ALA A 209 7.90 -4.33 20.32
N VAL A 210 6.62 -4.70 20.19
CA VAL A 210 5.67 -4.75 21.32
C VAL A 210 6.14 -5.74 22.37
N LEU A 211 6.46 -6.98 21.98
CA LEU A 211 6.99 -7.98 22.89
C LEU A 211 8.24 -7.45 23.59
N ARG A 212 9.17 -6.86 22.84
CA ARG A 212 10.42 -6.33 23.36
C ARG A 212 10.28 -5.15 24.29
N ASN A 213 9.22 -4.35 24.22
CA ASN A 213 9.00 -3.24 25.14
C ASN A 213 8.18 -3.64 26.38
N ILE A 214 7.20 -4.53 26.22
CA ILE A 214 6.29 -4.92 27.32
C ILE A 214 6.94 -5.94 28.26
N VAL A 215 7.66 -6.92 27.73
CA VAL A 215 8.23 -8.00 28.56
C VAL A 215 9.32 -7.52 29.52
N PRO A 216 10.24 -6.61 29.14
CA PRO A 216 11.15 -6.00 30.10
C PRO A 216 10.43 -5.18 31.17
N GLY A 217 9.36 -4.46 30.82
CA GLY A 217 8.53 -3.72 31.77
C GLY A 217 7.79 -4.61 32.77
N LEU A 218 7.35 -5.80 32.34
CA LEU A 218 6.74 -6.81 33.22
C LEU A 218 7.78 -7.46 34.14
N ARG A 219 8.97 -7.79 33.61
CA ARG A 219 10.10 -8.31 34.39
C ARG A 219 10.56 -7.31 35.46
N TYR A 220 10.56 -6.02 35.15
CA TYR A 220 10.85 -4.95 36.12
C TYR A 220 9.89 -4.97 37.31
N LYS A 221 8.59 -5.07 37.06
CA LYS A 221 7.56 -5.13 38.11
C LYS A 221 7.67 -6.38 38.99
N ILE A 222 8.14 -7.50 38.42
CA ILE A 222 8.25 -8.79 39.13
C ILE A 222 9.59 -8.93 39.89
N MET A 223 10.70 -8.40 39.35
CA MET A 223 12.06 -8.70 39.84
C MET A 223 12.78 -7.52 40.52
N GLY A 224 12.20 -6.32 40.56
CA GLY A 224 12.85 -5.16 41.18
C GLY A 224 13.97 -4.53 40.36
N SER A 225 14.45 -3.36 40.80
CA SER A 225 15.27 -2.41 40.02
C SER A 225 16.69 -2.88 39.64
N GLU A 226 17.17 -3.99 40.19
CA GLU A 226 18.53 -4.49 39.91
C GLU A 226 18.70 -5.03 38.48
N VAL A 227 17.60 -5.27 37.76
CA VAL A 227 17.62 -5.95 36.45
C VAL A 227 17.83 -5.00 35.26
N ILE A 228 17.73 -3.67 35.44
CA ILE A 228 17.83 -2.67 34.35
C ILE A 228 19.20 -1.96 34.29
N SER A 229 20.13 -2.21 35.21
CA SER A 229 21.45 -1.54 35.15
C SER A 229 22.29 -1.92 33.93
N ASN A 230 22.01 -3.06 33.28
CA ASN A 230 22.76 -3.55 32.12
C ASN A 230 21.88 -3.69 30.89
N ILE A 231 21.73 -2.58 30.15
CA ILE A 231 21.12 -2.54 28.80
C ILE A 231 21.79 -3.56 27.87
N ASP A 232 23.09 -3.82 28.07
CA ASP A 232 23.89 -4.79 27.31
C ASP A 232 23.34 -6.22 27.34
N ARG A 233 22.57 -6.60 28.37
CA ARG A 233 21.96 -7.93 28.46
C ARG A 233 20.88 -8.18 27.41
N PHE A 234 20.32 -7.12 26.82
CA PHE A 234 19.37 -7.24 25.71
C PHE A 234 20.06 -7.40 24.34
N ILE A 235 21.38 -7.26 24.31
CA ILE A 235 22.23 -7.28 23.12
C ILE A 235 23.17 -8.50 23.12
N GLN A 236 23.69 -8.91 24.28
CA GLN A 236 24.66 -10.00 24.43
C GLN A 236 24.02 -11.40 24.37
N GLU A 237 24.80 -12.39 23.92
CA GLU A 237 24.41 -13.80 23.97
C GLU A 237 24.35 -14.31 25.42
N PRO A 238 23.43 -15.24 25.75
CA PRO A 238 23.35 -15.76 27.10
C PRO A 238 24.63 -16.53 27.43
N THR A 239 25.39 -16.06 28.41
CA THR A 239 26.43 -16.87 29.05
C THR A 239 25.74 -17.91 29.94
N GLU A 240 26.13 -19.18 29.80
CA GLU A 240 25.42 -20.39 30.27
C GLU A 240 25.23 -20.52 31.81
N HIS A 241 25.42 -19.48 32.62
CA HIS A 241 25.61 -19.64 34.06
C HIS A 241 24.65 -18.88 34.99
N SER A 242 23.42 -18.53 34.57
CA SER A 242 22.48 -17.91 35.52
C SER A 242 20.97 -18.06 35.27
N VAL A 243 20.48 -19.22 34.77
CA VAL A 243 19.02 -19.46 34.70
C VAL A 243 18.61 -20.63 35.62
N PRO A 244 17.76 -20.40 36.65
CA PRO A 244 17.24 -21.46 37.50
C PRO A 244 16.46 -22.50 36.70
N LYS A 245 16.67 -23.79 37.01
CA LYS A 245 16.14 -24.94 36.25
C LYS A 245 14.60 -25.00 36.14
N SER A 246 13.86 -24.26 36.97
CA SER A 246 12.40 -24.18 36.92
C SER A 246 11.84 -23.36 35.75
N LEU A 247 12.67 -22.58 35.05
CA LEU A 247 12.26 -21.74 33.92
C LEU A 247 12.74 -22.28 32.55
N LEU A 248 13.38 -23.45 32.48
CA LEU A 248 14.03 -23.93 31.25
C LEU A 248 13.06 -24.21 30.09
N ASN A 249 11.86 -24.73 30.35
CA ASN A 249 10.92 -25.06 29.28
C ASN A 249 10.20 -23.83 28.68
N LEU A 250 10.13 -22.71 29.42
CA LEU A 250 9.53 -21.45 28.94
C LEU A 250 10.60 -20.40 28.57
N GLY A 251 11.81 -20.53 29.11
CA GLY A 251 12.90 -19.56 28.98
C GLY A 251 13.73 -19.68 27.71
N VAL A 252 13.90 -20.90 27.18
CA VAL A 252 14.71 -21.14 25.95
C VAL A 252 14.01 -20.57 24.72
N ALA A 253 12.69 -20.73 24.59
CA ALA A 253 11.91 -20.16 23.49
C ALA A 253 11.84 -18.62 23.56
N MET A 254 11.88 -18.05 24.77
CA MET A 254 11.76 -16.61 24.98
C MET A 254 13.09 -15.87 24.77
N GLY A 255 14.24 -16.49 25.09
CA GLY A 255 15.55 -15.85 24.96
C GLY A 255 15.89 -15.37 23.54
N GLN A 256 15.51 -16.14 22.51
CA GLN A 256 15.71 -15.74 21.11
C GLN A 256 14.79 -14.59 20.66
N PHE A 257 13.55 -14.53 21.16
CA PHE A 257 12.58 -13.49 20.76
C PHE A 257 12.99 -12.08 21.21
N PHE A 258 13.65 -11.96 22.37
CA PHE A 258 14.05 -10.67 22.96
C PHE A 258 15.45 -10.19 22.59
N LYS A 259 16.26 -10.96 21.86
CA LYS A 259 17.62 -10.59 21.48
C LYS A 259 17.63 -9.49 20.42
N PHE A 260 18.12 -8.29 20.74
CA PHE A 260 18.32 -7.26 19.73
C PHE A 260 19.55 -7.58 18.89
N ASP A 261 19.46 -7.30 17.58
CA ASP A 261 20.66 -7.28 16.77
C ASP A 261 21.57 -6.19 17.34
N PRO A 262 22.86 -6.48 17.54
CA PRO A 262 23.76 -5.50 18.13
C PRO A 262 23.77 -4.24 17.27
N PRO A 263 23.63 -3.04 17.88
CA PRO A 263 23.68 -1.81 17.10
C PRO A 263 25.03 -1.75 16.39
N LYS A 264 25.03 -1.34 15.12
CA LYS A 264 26.22 -1.29 14.24
C LYS A 264 27.36 -0.41 14.77
N LEU A 265 27.16 0.28 15.90
CA LEU A 265 28.17 1.01 16.65
C LEU A 265 29.18 0.07 17.35
N PHE A 266 28.85 -1.21 17.57
CA PHE A 266 29.75 -2.22 18.17
C PHE A 266 30.47 -3.07 17.12
N SER A 267 30.84 -2.50 15.97
CA SER A 267 31.90 -3.09 15.15
C SER A 267 33.23 -2.75 15.81
N SER A 268 33.86 -3.78 16.38
CA SER A 268 35.03 -3.72 17.28
C SER A 268 36.15 -2.77 16.86
N LYS A 269 36.78 -2.13 17.85
CA LYS A 269 38.24 -2.17 17.94
C LYS A 269 38.64 -3.32 18.85
#